data_AF-A0A101CGG0-F1
#
_entry.id   AF-A0A101CGG0-F1
#
_cell.length_a   1.000
_cell.length_b   1.000
_cell.length_c   1.000
_cell.angle_alpha   90.00
_cell.angle_beta   90.00
_cell.angle_gamma   90.00
#
_symmetry.space_group_name_H-M   'P 1'
#
loop_
_entity.id
_entity.type
_entity.pdbx_description
1 polymer ?
#
loop_
_entity_poly.entity_id
_entity_poly.type
_entity_poly.pdbx_seq_one_letter_code
_entity_poly.pdbx_strand_id
1 'polypeptide(L)'
;MILSESGDLGVGNNILPTQKLDVDGNVRFRQVPENASIDTNDRVMVLDNTGVAKKVPLSSVQSTVTSDNGLTKTGNNVQLGGTLLKNTDIATAGFNTTFSGTGNLGLGVVPTKKLDVDGDTYLRGRLNLASDYDDGATLIVKNKTAGNWIASFAGSGTNPYRAVLLDNGNFGLGTTSPSENLDVNNNVRVRGINTNAGLSTDRIVVADVSGVLKSIPSSTYSTQTVTANNGITLSGNNVQLGGALVQNTDIATAGFNTTFSGAGNLGLGVVPTKKLDVDGDTYLRGRLNLASDYDDGATLIVKNKTAGNWIASFASAGTGPYRAVLLDNGNFGLGTTSPSEKLDVSGGNVRVRDINSLSGENLTVKKVVADSNGVLRTLPSQEPELVGNYGVDNIAGGIATATESSPTTTVTLGSYTFTVTARSLVNIVYNLYYSFPNLVNESNGKIKRVSTICSFTSAPASSSIPVNTNFAESGIPVILPPTTGIGGNLQGAFIINSSASMVLSPGVYTIRLVGNVTISNSVANAQGLGTFTVNFGGSNFGNADSFIVRATAL
;
A
#
# COMPACT_ATOMS: atom_id res chain seq x y z
N MET A 1 156.37 -39.73 48.75
CA MET A 1 155.55 -39.57 49.97
C MET A 1 156.31 -38.65 50.90
N ILE A 2 155.69 -37.58 51.37
CA ILE A 2 156.29 -36.59 52.28
C ILE A 2 155.34 -36.48 53.48
N LEU A 3 155.90 -36.55 54.70
CA LEU A 3 155.16 -36.26 55.94
C LEU A 3 155.69 -34.95 56.50
N SER A 4 154.82 -33.95 56.65
CA SER A 4 155.20 -32.66 57.23
C SER A 4 155.37 -32.74 58.75
N GLU A 5 156.07 -31.77 59.34
CA GLU A 5 156.20 -31.65 60.79
C GLU A 5 154.85 -31.42 61.51
N SER A 6 153.82 -30.93 60.79
CA SER A 6 152.43 -30.79 61.27
C SER A 6 151.60 -32.08 61.17
N GLY A 7 152.23 -33.18 60.74
CA GLY A 7 151.61 -34.50 60.61
C GLY A 7 150.67 -34.62 59.40
N ASP A 8 150.90 -33.82 58.36
CA ASP A 8 150.13 -33.88 57.11
C ASP A 8 150.85 -34.76 56.09
N LEU A 9 150.11 -35.67 55.48
CA LEU A 9 150.65 -36.68 54.58
C LEU A 9 150.43 -36.29 53.11
N GLY A 10 151.51 -36.01 52.39
CA GLY A 10 151.53 -35.78 50.95
C GLY A 10 151.88 -37.04 50.15
N VAL A 11 151.01 -37.44 49.21
CA VAL A 11 151.24 -38.58 48.31
C VAL A 11 151.18 -38.10 46.85
N GLY A 12 152.34 -38.04 46.19
CA GLY A 12 152.51 -37.52 44.82
C GLY A 12 153.95 -37.07 44.58
N ASN A 13 154.25 -36.54 43.40
CA ASN A 13 155.55 -35.93 43.07
C ASN A 13 155.52 -34.42 43.36
N ASN A 14 156.58 -33.87 43.96
CA ASN A 14 156.71 -32.43 44.28
C ASN A 14 155.55 -31.81 45.07
N ILE A 15 155.00 -32.54 46.04
CA ILE A 15 153.89 -32.04 46.85
C ILE A 15 154.35 -31.46 48.21
N LEU A 16 153.81 -30.29 48.57
CA LEU A 16 153.83 -29.73 49.92
C LEU A 16 152.41 -29.86 50.48
N PRO A 17 152.13 -30.85 51.35
CA PRO A 17 150.75 -31.17 51.74
C PRO A 17 150.10 -29.99 52.49
N THR A 18 148.94 -29.57 52.02
CA THR A 18 148.13 -28.49 52.63
C THR A 18 146.95 -29.02 53.44
N GLN A 19 146.68 -30.33 53.36
CA GLN A 19 145.64 -31.03 54.10
C GLN A 19 146.23 -32.28 54.76
N LYS A 20 145.54 -32.78 55.80
CA LYS A 20 145.96 -33.96 56.58
C LYS A 20 146.31 -35.17 55.71
N LEU A 21 145.60 -35.34 54.60
CA LEU A 21 145.97 -36.21 53.50
C LEU A 21 145.78 -35.42 52.21
N ASP A 22 146.88 -35.13 51.52
CA ASP A 22 146.90 -34.38 50.26
C ASP A 22 147.49 -35.28 49.17
N VAL A 23 146.70 -35.53 48.13
CA VAL A 23 147.05 -36.49 47.08
C VAL A 23 146.94 -35.82 45.73
N ASP A 24 148.08 -35.70 45.05
CA ASP A 24 148.13 -35.23 43.67
C ASP A 24 147.86 -36.41 42.73
N GLY A 25 146.57 -36.60 42.44
CA GLY A 25 146.05 -37.67 41.59
C GLY A 25 144.87 -38.41 42.22
N ASN A 26 144.40 -39.45 41.54
CA ASN A 26 143.24 -40.22 42.00
C ASN A 26 143.61 -41.14 43.18
N VAL A 27 142.79 -41.12 44.23
CA VAL A 27 142.88 -42.08 45.33
C VAL A 27 142.06 -43.33 45.00
N ARG A 28 142.71 -44.50 44.99
CA ARG A 28 142.02 -45.80 44.87
C ARG A 28 142.00 -46.52 46.21
N PHE A 29 140.83 -46.62 46.82
CA PHE A 29 140.60 -47.54 47.93
C PHE A 29 140.31 -48.93 47.40
N ARG A 30 140.99 -49.95 47.93
CA ARG A 30 140.77 -51.38 47.59
C ARG A 30 140.25 -52.10 48.82
N GLN A 31 139.38 -53.09 48.62
CA GLN A 31 138.74 -53.83 49.70
C GLN A 31 137.93 -52.97 50.69
N VAL A 32 137.23 -51.95 50.19
CA VAL A 32 136.25 -51.22 51.00
C VAL A 32 135.05 -52.16 51.27
N PRO A 33 134.69 -52.46 52.53
CA PRO A 33 133.59 -53.36 52.84
C PRO A 33 132.24 -52.81 52.38
N GLU A 34 131.38 -53.67 51.82
CA GLU A 34 129.96 -53.33 51.62
C GLU A 34 129.21 -53.45 52.96
N ASN A 35 128.44 -52.43 53.31
CA ASN A 35 127.49 -52.48 54.43
C ASN A 35 126.07 -52.32 53.87
N ALA A 36 125.17 -53.22 54.27
CA ALA A 36 123.82 -53.29 53.74
C ALA A 36 122.88 -52.20 54.29
N SER A 37 123.28 -51.49 55.34
CA SER A 37 122.50 -50.40 55.93
C SER A 37 123.30 -49.11 55.90
N ILE A 38 122.65 -48.04 55.45
CA ILE A 38 123.15 -46.67 55.57
C ILE A 38 122.36 -45.99 56.70
N ASP A 39 123.05 -45.55 57.75
CA ASP A 39 122.45 -44.83 58.88
C ASP A 39 122.22 -43.36 58.51
N THR A 40 121.19 -42.73 59.08
CA THR A 40 120.96 -41.28 58.97
C THR A 40 122.14 -40.42 59.44
N ASN A 41 122.99 -40.94 60.32
CA ASN A 41 124.22 -40.30 60.79
C ASN A 41 125.42 -40.54 59.87
N ASP A 42 125.29 -41.40 58.86
CA ASP A 42 126.36 -41.61 57.89
C ASP A 42 126.68 -40.32 57.15
N ARG A 43 127.96 -40.18 56.82
CA ARG A 43 128.51 -39.00 56.17
C ARG A 43 129.01 -39.38 54.80
N VAL A 44 128.72 -38.51 53.85
CA VAL A 44 129.29 -38.59 52.52
C VAL A 44 130.48 -37.64 52.46
N MET A 45 131.60 -38.14 51.96
CA MET A 45 132.76 -37.33 51.65
C MET A 45 132.56 -36.75 50.26
N VAL A 46 132.53 -35.43 50.18
CA VAL A 46 132.46 -34.69 48.91
C VAL A 46 133.67 -33.78 48.82
N LEU A 47 134.16 -33.54 47.62
CA LEU A 47 135.25 -32.60 47.39
C LEU A 47 134.66 -31.22 47.10
N ASP A 48 135.28 -30.16 47.62
CA ASP A 48 135.03 -28.82 47.11
C ASP A 48 135.79 -28.59 45.78
N ASN A 49 135.62 -27.40 45.20
CA ASN A 49 136.22 -27.07 43.89
C ASN A 49 137.75 -27.00 43.91
N THR A 50 138.37 -26.94 45.10
CA THR A 50 139.83 -26.97 45.27
C THR A 50 140.35 -28.37 45.52
N GLY A 51 139.46 -29.38 45.55
CA GLY A 51 139.81 -30.77 45.84
C GLY A 51 139.87 -31.11 47.32
N VAL A 52 139.52 -30.17 48.23
CA VAL A 52 139.51 -30.44 49.67
C VAL A 52 138.25 -31.21 50.03
N ALA A 53 138.42 -32.32 50.74
CA ALA A 53 137.31 -33.15 51.15
C ALA A 53 136.58 -32.61 52.38
N LYS A 54 135.24 -32.53 52.29
CA LYS A 54 134.35 -32.23 53.40
C LYS A 54 133.36 -33.37 53.65
N LYS A 55 133.00 -33.56 54.93
CA LYS A 55 131.97 -34.51 55.36
C LYS A 55 130.62 -33.81 55.39
N VAL A 56 129.67 -34.25 54.57
CA VAL A 56 128.28 -33.79 54.63
C VAL A 56 127.36 -34.90 55.13
N PRO A 57 126.25 -34.61 55.83
CA PRO A 57 125.24 -35.61 56.17
C PRO A 57 124.70 -36.29 54.91
N LEU A 58 124.35 -37.58 54.99
CA LEU A 58 123.70 -38.31 53.89
C LEU A 58 122.43 -37.59 53.40
N SER A 59 121.65 -37.00 54.31
CA SER A 59 120.44 -36.24 53.98
C SER A 59 120.71 -35.03 53.08
N SER A 60 121.93 -34.50 53.09
CA SER A 60 122.33 -33.37 52.24
C SER A 60 122.60 -33.77 50.79
N VAL A 61 122.73 -35.06 50.50
CA VAL A 61 122.91 -35.59 49.13
C VAL A 61 121.68 -36.36 48.62
N GLN A 62 120.64 -36.54 49.46
CA GLN A 62 119.35 -37.09 49.03
C GLN A 62 118.41 -35.97 48.59
N SER A 63 117.84 -36.06 47.38
CA SER A 63 116.80 -35.13 46.95
C SER A 63 115.47 -35.43 47.65
N THR A 64 114.90 -34.44 48.34
CA THR A 64 113.54 -34.54 48.91
C THR A 64 112.49 -34.15 47.88
N VAL A 65 111.60 -35.08 47.53
CA VAL A 65 110.42 -34.80 46.70
C VAL A 65 109.23 -34.46 47.61
N THR A 66 108.69 -33.25 47.47
CA THR A 66 107.45 -32.83 48.13
C THR A 66 106.23 -33.17 47.26
N SER A 67 105.05 -33.26 47.86
CA SER A 67 103.79 -33.42 47.13
C SER A 67 102.74 -32.56 47.83
N ASP A 68 102.23 -31.55 47.13
CA ASP A 68 101.25 -30.60 47.64
C ASP A 68 100.06 -30.47 46.68
N ASN A 69 99.08 -29.65 47.07
CA ASN A 69 97.97 -29.23 46.24
C ASN A 69 97.17 -30.37 45.57
N GLY A 70 96.52 -31.21 46.37
CA GLY A 70 95.69 -32.33 45.90
C GLY A 70 96.38 -33.69 45.93
N LEU A 71 97.69 -33.70 46.16
CA LEU A 71 98.49 -34.91 46.32
C LEU A 71 98.73 -35.26 47.79
N THR A 72 98.82 -36.55 48.09
CA THR A 72 99.29 -37.10 49.36
C THR A 72 100.51 -37.99 49.12
N LYS A 73 101.53 -37.87 49.98
CA LYS A 73 102.74 -38.71 49.94
C LYS A 73 102.85 -39.58 51.19
N THR A 74 103.00 -40.89 51.01
CA THR A 74 103.31 -41.84 52.08
C THR A 74 104.50 -42.70 51.65
N GLY A 75 105.66 -42.51 52.29
CA GLY A 75 106.92 -43.10 51.84
C GLY A 75 107.22 -42.69 50.39
N ASN A 76 107.35 -43.67 49.49
CA ASN A 76 107.63 -43.45 48.07
C ASN A 76 106.37 -43.24 47.21
N ASN A 77 105.17 -43.45 47.75
CA ASN A 77 103.92 -43.36 47.00
C ASN A 77 103.40 -41.91 46.98
N VAL A 78 103.00 -41.41 45.80
CA VAL A 78 102.38 -40.08 45.60
C VAL A 78 101.07 -40.29 44.86
N GLN A 79 99.96 -39.86 45.46
CA GLN A 79 98.60 -40.12 44.95
C GLN A 79 97.71 -38.89 45.05
N LEU A 80 96.65 -38.85 44.23
CA LEU A 80 95.56 -37.89 44.36
C LEU A 80 94.67 -38.26 45.55
N GLY A 81 94.05 -37.25 46.18
CA GLY A 81 93.14 -37.44 47.32
C GLY A 81 93.41 -36.53 48.51
N GLY A 82 94.40 -35.64 48.41
CA GLY A 82 94.66 -34.59 49.40
C GLY A 82 93.82 -33.33 49.16
N THR A 83 93.87 -32.39 50.09
CA THR A 83 93.22 -31.09 49.95
C THR A 83 93.95 -30.21 48.92
N LEU A 84 93.19 -29.52 48.07
CA LEU A 84 93.73 -28.44 47.24
C LEU A 84 94.05 -27.22 48.11
N LEU A 85 95.27 -26.69 48.00
CA LEU A 85 95.71 -25.51 48.76
C LEU A 85 95.54 -24.21 47.96
N LYS A 86 95.37 -24.34 46.64
CA LYS A 86 95.17 -23.28 45.66
C LYS A 86 94.44 -23.87 44.45
N ASN A 87 94.01 -23.02 43.53
CA ASN A 87 93.38 -23.49 42.30
C ASN A 87 94.36 -24.34 41.48
N THR A 88 93.86 -25.47 40.97
CA THR A 88 94.61 -26.36 40.08
C THR A 88 94.04 -26.25 38.68
N ASP A 89 94.88 -25.87 37.73
CA ASP A 89 94.58 -26.01 36.31
C ASP A 89 95.20 -27.32 35.79
N ILE A 90 94.40 -28.11 35.07
CA ILE A 90 94.85 -29.36 34.42
C ILE A 90 94.92 -29.08 32.92
N ALA A 91 96.06 -28.60 32.45
CA ALA A 91 96.29 -28.35 31.04
C ALA A 91 96.37 -29.67 30.26
N THR A 92 95.41 -29.93 29.36
CA THR A 92 95.28 -31.22 28.66
C THR A 92 95.93 -31.28 27.28
N ALA A 93 96.42 -30.16 26.73
CA ALA A 93 97.11 -30.08 25.43
C ALA A 93 96.39 -30.81 24.25
N GLY A 94 95.05 -30.83 24.25
CA GLY A 94 94.25 -31.49 23.22
C GLY A 94 93.93 -32.97 23.49
N PHE A 95 94.40 -33.53 24.61
CA PHE A 95 94.04 -34.87 25.06
C PHE A 95 92.82 -34.86 25.99
N ASN A 96 92.11 -35.99 26.03
CA ASN A 96 90.93 -36.15 26.88
C ASN A 96 91.33 -36.47 28.32
N THR A 97 90.63 -35.90 29.29
CA THR A 97 90.63 -36.35 30.68
C THR A 97 89.46 -37.30 30.89
N THR A 98 89.74 -38.59 31.01
CA THR A 98 88.71 -39.62 31.17
C THR A 98 88.69 -40.13 32.62
N PHE A 99 87.54 -40.02 33.28
CA PHE A 99 87.24 -40.73 34.53
C PHE A 99 86.58 -42.07 34.18
N SER A 100 87.37 -43.15 34.13
CA SER A 100 86.87 -44.50 33.81
C SER A 100 86.43 -45.27 35.06
N GLY A 101 85.65 -46.34 34.86
CA GLY A 101 85.14 -47.21 35.92
C GLY A 101 83.68 -46.94 36.32
N THR A 102 83.21 -47.57 37.41
CA THR A 102 81.82 -47.48 37.88
C THR A 102 81.58 -46.36 38.88
N GLY A 103 82.60 -45.57 39.22
CA GLY A 103 82.50 -44.42 40.13
C GLY A 103 81.64 -43.27 39.59
N ASN A 104 81.45 -42.26 40.43
CA ASN A 104 80.65 -41.06 40.15
C ASN A 104 81.52 -39.80 40.30
N LEU A 105 81.20 -38.74 39.57
CA LEU A 105 81.82 -37.41 39.70
C LEU A 105 80.92 -36.49 40.53
N GLY A 106 81.43 -36.04 41.68
CA GLY A 106 80.76 -35.06 42.53
C GLY A 106 81.41 -33.68 42.39
N LEU A 107 80.59 -32.64 42.23
CA LEU A 107 81.00 -31.24 42.29
C LEU A 107 80.28 -30.58 43.47
N GLY A 108 81.02 -30.32 44.55
CA GLY A 108 80.46 -29.74 45.79
C GLY A 108 79.67 -30.71 46.68
N VAL A 109 79.57 -31.99 46.32
CA VAL A 109 78.74 -32.98 47.02
C VAL A 109 79.35 -34.38 46.99
N VAL A 110 78.95 -35.25 47.93
CA VAL A 110 79.18 -36.70 47.84
C VAL A 110 78.22 -37.28 46.80
N PRO A 111 78.70 -37.78 45.65
CA PRO A 111 77.83 -38.00 44.51
C PRO A 111 76.96 -39.27 44.65
N THR A 112 75.64 -39.09 44.58
CA THR A 112 74.64 -40.17 44.57
C THR A 112 74.24 -40.59 43.15
N LYS A 113 74.63 -39.78 42.15
CA LYS A 113 74.42 -40.00 40.71
C LYS A 113 75.75 -39.91 39.96
N LYS A 114 75.78 -40.37 38.71
CA LYS A 114 76.99 -40.44 37.87
C LYS A 114 77.72 -39.11 37.74
N LEU A 115 76.96 -38.04 37.58
CA LEU A 115 77.38 -36.67 37.79
C LEU A 115 76.40 -36.07 38.80
N ASP A 116 76.91 -35.59 39.94
CA ASP A 116 76.12 -34.97 40.99
C ASP A 116 76.73 -33.60 41.31
N VAL A 117 75.92 -32.56 41.22
CA VAL A 117 76.35 -31.17 41.38
C VAL A 117 75.43 -30.52 42.40
N ASP A 118 75.97 -30.09 43.53
CA ASP A 118 75.24 -29.29 44.51
C ASP A 118 75.40 -27.81 44.16
N GLY A 119 74.47 -27.31 43.34
CA GLY A 119 74.44 -25.95 42.81
C GLY A 119 74.04 -25.88 41.34
N ASP A 120 74.08 -24.67 40.78
CA ASP A 120 73.73 -24.43 39.39
C ASP A 120 74.84 -24.90 38.43
N THR A 121 74.45 -25.57 37.35
CA THR A 121 75.37 -25.93 36.26
C THR A 121 75.19 -24.96 35.09
N TYR A 122 76.25 -24.23 34.73
CA TYR A 122 76.24 -23.33 33.56
C TYR A 122 77.02 -23.93 32.38
N LEU A 123 76.32 -24.31 31.32
CA LEU A 123 76.89 -24.82 30.08
C LEU A 123 76.86 -23.73 29.01
N ARG A 124 78.04 -23.29 28.53
CA ARG A 124 78.14 -22.29 27.45
C ARG A 124 77.69 -22.82 26.09
N GLY A 125 77.68 -24.15 25.92
CA GLY A 125 77.26 -24.84 24.71
C GLY A 125 75.91 -25.51 24.86
N ARG A 126 75.57 -26.35 23.88
CA ARG A 126 74.36 -27.19 23.96
C ARG A 126 74.57 -28.32 24.96
N LEU A 127 73.65 -28.48 25.90
CA LEU A 127 73.50 -29.73 26.66
C LEU A 127 72.87 -30.77 25.72
N ASN A 128 73.65 -31.74 25.27
CA ASN A 128 73.15 -32.86 24.49
C ASN A 128 72.85 -34.02 25.44
N LEU A 129 71.58 -34.36 25.62
CA LEU A 129 71.14 -35.50 26.41
C LEU A 129 70.62 -36.54 25.44
N ALA A 130 71.27 -37.70 25.38
CA ALA A 130 70.85 -38.85 24.60
C ALA A 130 70.69 -40.05 25.55
N SER A 131 69.62 -40.80 25.40
CA SER A 131 69.40 -42.05 26.13
C SER A 131 69.67 -43.22 25.19
N ASP A 132 70.66 -44.05 25.51
CA ASP A 132 70.92 -45.32 24.82
C ASP A 132 70.17 -46.51 25.47
N TYR A 133 69.25 -46.27 26.41
CA TYR A 133 68.53 -47.28 27.20
C TYR A 133 67.01 -47.06 27.22
N ASP A 134 66.25 -48.15 27.10
CA ASP A 134 64.80 -48.20 26.81
C ASP A 134 63.84 -47.87 27.98
N ASP A 135 64.31 -47.46 29.17
CA ASP A 135 63.46 -47.45 30.38
C ASP A 135 63.27 -46.08 31.08
N GLY A 136 63.52 -44.94 30.41
CA GLY A 136 63.21 -43.64 31.04
C GLY A 136 63.48 -42.36 30.24
N ALA A 137 62.84 -41.27 30.67
CA ALA A 137 62.93 -39.93 30.08
C ALA A 137 64.36 -39.38 30.06
N THR A 138 64.77 -38.79 28.93
CA THR A 138 66.10 -38.23 28.68
C THR A 138 66.48 -37.04 29.58
N LEU A 139 65.48 -36.37 30.18
CA LEU A 139 65.65 -35.31 31.18
C LEU A 139 64.53 -35.41 32.22
N ILE A 140 64.89 -35.49 33.49
CA ILE A 140 63.96 -35.40 34.62
C ILE A 140 64.29 -34.13 35.38
N VAL A 141 63.41 -33.14 35.32
CA VAL A 141 63.54 -31.92 36.12
C VAL A 141 62.58 -32.03 37.31
N LYS A 142 63.14 -32.24 38.50
CA LYS A 142 62.38 -32.19 39.75
C LYS A 142 62.67 -30.87 40.41
N ASN A 143 61.62 -30.09 40.67
CA ASN A 143 61.76 -28.88 41.43
C ASN A 143 61.85 -29.24 42.94
N LYS A 144 62.93 -28.80 43.60
CA LYS A 144 63.16 -29.00 45.03
C LYS A 144 62.31 -28.04 45.88
N THR A 145 61.86 -26.92 45.31
CA THR A 145 61.14 -25.84 46.00
C THR A 145 59.80 -25.59 45.34
N ALA A 146 58.70 -25.94 46.01
CA ALA A 146 57.34 -25.71 45.51
C ALA A 146 57.11 -24.24 45.08
N GLY A 147 56.43 -24.03 43.97
CA GLY A 147 56.10 -22.72 43.38
C GLY A 147 57.09 -22.19 42.34
N ASN A 148 58.28 -22.79 42.18
CA ASN A 148 59.19 -22.44 41.08
C ASN A 148 58.84 -23.20 39.79
N TRP A 149 59.27 -22.68 38.64
CA TRP A 149 59.06 -23.35 37.35
C TRP A 149 59.88 -24.64 37.25
N ILE A 150 59.27 -25.71 36.71
CA ILE A 150 59.97 -26.95 36.35
C ILE A 150 60.79 -26.74 35.07
N ALA A 151 60.25 -25.96 34.13
CA ALA A 151 60.95 -25.59 32.91
C ALA A 151 60.50 -24.19 32.48
N SER A 152 61.46 -23.37 32.03
CA SER A 152 61.19 -22.06 31.47
C SER A 152 61.93 -21.87 30.16
N PHE A 153 61.20 -21.50 29.11
CA PHE A 153 61.76 -21.14 27.82
C PHE A 153 61.89 -19.63 27.75
N ALA A 154 63.11 -19.14 27.98
CA ALA A 154 63.44 -17.73 28.08
C ALA A 154 64.15 -17.23 26.80
N GLY A 155 63.77 -16.06 26.29
CA GLY A 155 64.55 -15.27 25.33
C GLY A 155 65.51 -14.30 26.04
N SER A 156 66.32 -13.57 25.27
CA SER A 156 67.12 -12.47 25.79
C SER A 156 66.25 -11.20 25.90
N GLY A 157 65.97 -10.72 27.13
CA GLY A 157 65.17 -9.50 27.34
C GLY A 157 64.64 -9.33 28.77
N THR A 158 63.96 -8.21 29.04
CA THR A 158 63.42 -7.82 30.36
C THR A 158 62.17 -8.59 30.80
N ASN A 159 61.49 -9.28 29.88
CA ASN A 159 60.51 -10.32 30.18
C ASN A 159 60.83 -11.56 29.32
N PRO A 160 61.76 -12.41 29.77
CA PRO A 160 62.34 -13.40 28.89
C PRO A 160 61.39 -14.58 28.63
N TYR A 161 60.44 -14.86 29.52
CA TYR A 161 59.70 -16.11 29.53
C TYR A 161 58.61 -16.16 28.44
N ARG A 162 58.87 -16.97 27.42
CA ARG A 162 57.94 -17.24 26.31
C ARG A 162 57.01 -18.39 26.66
N ALA A 163 57.50 -19.37 27.42
CA ALA A 163 56.71 -20.47 27.94
C ALA A 163 57.23 -20.93 29.30
N VAL A 164 56.32 -21.25 30.23
CA VAL A 164 56.66 -21.79 31.55
C VAL A 164 55.81 -23.02 31.83
N LEU A 165 56.41 -24.02 32.48
CA LEU A 165 55.71 -25.13 33.11
C LEU A 165 55.86 -25.00 34.62
N LEU A 166 54.73 -24.77 35.29
CA LEU A 166 54.67 -24.71 36.75
C LEU A 166 54.71 -26.11 37.37
N ASP A 167 55.01 -26.18 38.67
CA ASP A 167 55.02 -27.45 39.43
C ASP A 167 53.64 -28.06 39.64
N ASN A 168 52.57 -27.25 39.56
CA ASN A 168 51.18 -27.71 39.53
C ASN A 168 50.74 -28.29 38.17
N GLY A 169 51.61 -28.25 37.16
CA GLY A 169 51.34 -28.78 35.81
C GLY A 169 50.78 -27.76 34.82
N ASN A 170 50.48 -26.52 35.23
CA ASN A 170 49.98 -25.50 34.32
C ASN A 170 51.07 -25.06 33.33
N PHE A 171 50.71 -25.03 32.05
CA PHE A 171 51.59 -24.59 30.97
C PHE A 171 51.15 -23.21 30.46
N GLY A 172 51.99 -22.20 30.73
CA GLY A 172 51.76 -20.83 30.28
C GLY A 172 52.53 -20.53 29.00
N LEU A 173 51.87 -19.92 28.01
CA LEU A 173 52.47 -19.35 26.81
C LEU A 173 52.29 -17.83 26.84
N GLY A 174 53.39 -17.07 26.89
CA GLY A 174 53.35 -15.60 27.02
C GLY A 174 52.82 -15.09 28.37
N THR A 175 52.65 -15.98 29.35
CA THR A 175 52.31 -15.68 30.75
C THR A 175 53.19 -16.51 31.67
N THR A 176 53.59 -15.94 32.81
CA THR A 176 54.35 -16.64 33.86
C THR A 176 53.48 -17.11 35.01
N SER A 177 52.20 -16.75 34.99
CA SER A 177 51.21 -17.10 36.03
C SER A 177 49.96 -17.71 35.38
N PRO A 178 50.10 -18.86 34.69
CA PRO A 178 48.98 -19.51 34.03
C PRO A 178 47.89 -19.91 35.04
N SER A 179 46.65 -19.43 34.85
CA SER A 179 45.53 -19.76 35.73
C SER A 179 44.77 -21.02 35.32
N GLU A 180 44.99 -21.49 34.09
CA GLU A 180 44.42 -22.71 33.53
C GLU A 180 45.53 -23.69 33.10
N ASN A 181 45.17 -24.96 32.90
CA ASN A 181 46.12 -26.01 32.50
C ASN A 181 46.93 -25.62 31.25
N LEU A 182 46.29 -24.93 30.31
CA LEU A 182 46.93 -24.24 29.19
C LEU A 182 46.42 -22.79 29.17
N ASP A 183 47.29 -21.85 29.49
CA ASP A 183 46.97 -20.42 29.47
C ASP A 183 47.86 -19.74 28.42
N VAL A 184 47.21 -19.11 27.44
CA VAL A 184 47.89 -18.45 26.33
C VAL A 184 47.53 -16.98 26.37
N ASN A 185 48.51 -16.16 26.69
CA ASN A 185 48.40 -14.73 26.49
C ASN A 185 48.58 -14.45 24.99
N ASN A 186 47.51 -13.97 24.33
CA ASN A 186 47.30 -13.80 22.88
C ASN A 186 46.62 -15.00 22.18
N ASN A 187 46.64 -15.01 20.84
CA ASN A 187 45.84 -15.90 20.02
C ASN A 187 46.43 -17.32 19.93
N VAL A 188 45.55 -18.33 20.02
CA VAL A 188 45.85 -19.72 19.68
C VAL A 188 45.36 -20.01 18.26
N ARG A 189 46.22 -20.62 17.42
CA ARG A 189 45.80 -21.18 16.13
C ARG A 189 45.73 -22.70 16.22
N VAL A 190 44.53 -23.25 16.17
CA VAL A 190 44.29 -24.70 16.02
C VAL A 190 44.08 -25.00 14.54
N ARG A 191 44.89 -25.92 13.97
CA ARG A 191 44.76 -26.38 12.58
C ARG A 191 44.18 -27.79 12.57
N GLY A 192 43.42 -28.13 11.53
CA GLY A 192 42.81 -29.45 11.41
C GLY A 192 41.63 -29.69 12.36
N ILE A 193 40.92 -28.64 12.75
CA ILE A 193 39.61 -28.79 13.40
C ILE A 193 38.72 -29.59 12.45
N ASN A 194 38.08 -30.65 12.96
CA ASN A 194 37.24 -31.56 12.19
C ASN A 194 36.26 -30.80 11.28
N THR A 195 36.29 -31.08 9.98
CA THR A 195 35.43 -30.43 8.97
C THR A 195 34.15 -31.20 8.68
N ASN A 196 33.90 -32.32 9.37
CA ASN A 196 32.65 -33.05 9.27
C ASN A 196 31.47 -32.16 9.69
N ALA A 197 30.30 -32.39 9.10
CA ALA A 197 29.08 -31.71 9.53
C ALA A 197 28.80 -32.01 11.00
N GLY A 198 28.53 -30.96 11.78
CA GLY A 198 28.29 -31.09 13.21
C GLY A 198 27.04 -31.92 13.51
N LEU A 199 27.13 -32.81 14.49
CA LEU A 199 26.01 -33.59 15.02
C LEU A 199 25.26 -32.79 16.10
N SER A 200 24.01 -33.16 16.37
CA SER A 200 23.24 -32.54 17.47
C SER A 200 23.85 -32.79 18.86
N THR A 201 24.66 -33.84 19.00
CA THR A 201 25.43 -34.16 20.21
C THR A 201 26.71 -33.34 20.34
N ASP A 202 27.12 -32.63 19.29
CA ASP A 202 28.34 -31.85 19.32
C ASP A 202 28.21 -30.66 20.28
N ARG A 203 29.34 -30.30 20.86
CA ARG A 203 29.45 -29.16 21.76
C ARG A 203 30.15 -28.02 21.04
N ILE A 204 29.67 -26.81 21.29
CA ILE A 204 30.28 -25.58 20.80
C ILE A 204 31.24 -25.09 21.89
N VAL A 205 32.48 -24.79 21.50
CA VAL A 205 33.46 -24.16 22.39
C VAL A 205 33.16 -22.67 22.46
N VAL A 206 33.08 -22.16 23.69
CA VAL A 206 32.79 -20.77 24.00
C VAL A 206 33.78 -20.30 25.06
N ALA A 207 34.09 -19.02 25.09
CA ALA A 207 34.89 -18.42 26.15
C ALA A 207 34.00 -17.64 27.11
N ASP A 208 34.36 -17.59 28.38
CA ASP A 208 33.83 -16.56 29.29
C ASP A 208 34.62 -15.24 29.19
N VAL A 209 34.25 -14.27 30.03
CA VAL A 209 34.87 -12.92 30.03
C VAL A 209 36.37 -12.95 30.41
N SER A 210 36.80 -13.97 31.14
CA SER A 210 38.21 -14.21 31.49
C SER A 210 38.98 -14.99 30.42
N GLY A 211 38.31 -15.45 29.35
CA GLY A 211 38.93 -16.22 28.28
C GLY A 211 38.99 -17.73 28.53
N VAL A 212 38.39 -18.24 29.61
CA VAL A 212 38.38 -19.68 29.91
C VAL A 212 37.43 -20.38 28.93
N LEU A 213 37.95 -21.38 28.23
CA LEU A 213 37.19 -22.15 27.28
C LEU A 213 36.31 -23.17 28.00
N LYS A 214 35.01 -23.10 27.73
CA LYS A 214 34.02 -24.11 28.12
C LYS A 214 33.31 -24.61 26.87
N SER A 215 32.61 -25.71 27.03
CA SER A 215 31.78 -26.26 25.96
C SER A 215 30.32 -26.13 26.35
N ILE A 216 29.43 -25.85 25.40
CA ILE A 216 27.97 -25.88 25.61
C ILE A 216 27.30 -26.77 24.56
N PRO A 217 26.16 -27.41 24.85
CA PRO A 217 25.42 -28.17 23.85
C PRO A 217 25.06 -27.29 22.65
N SER A 218 25.19 -27.81 21.42
CA SER A 218 24.81 -27.09 20.19
C SER A 218 23.38 -26.54 20.22
N SER A 219 22.46 -27.25 20.90
CA SER A 219 21.08 -26.83 21.12
C SER A 219 20.93 -25.49 21.86
N THR A 220 21.93 -25.08 22.64
CA THR A 220 21.87 -23.84 23.44
C THR A 220 21.88 -22.60 22.54
N TYR A 221 22.62 -22.62 21.43
CA TYR A 221 22.65 -21.53 20.44
C TYR A 221 21.44 -21.54 19.50
N SER A 222 20.73 -22.66 19.39
CA SER A 222 19.49 -22.77 18.60
C SER A 222 18.27 -22.13 19.28
N THR A 223 18.43 -21.55 20.48
CA THR A 223 17.32 -21.03 21.30
C THR A 223 16.98 -19.56 21.06
N GLN A 224 17.64 -18.88 20.10
CA GLN A 224 17.15 -17.57 19.64
C GLN A 224 15.80 -17.80 18.96
N THR A 225 14.74 -17.78 19.76
CA THR A 225 13.39 -18.13 19.33
C THR A 225 12.91 -16.97 18.49
N VAL A 226 12.97 -17.11 17.17
CA VAL A 226 12.26 -16.19 16.28
C VAL A 226 10.77 -16.47 16.50
N THR A 227 10.10 -15.60 17.24
CA THR A 227 8.65 -15.71 17.42
C THR A 227 7.98 -14.96 16.28
N ALA A 228 7.19 -15.66 15.47
CA ALA A 228 6.25 -15.02 14.56
C ALA A 228 4.93 -14.80 15.32
N ASN A 229 4.40 -13.57 15.28
CA ASN A 229 3.09 -13.26 15.81
C ASN A 229 2.28 -12.42 14.80
N ASN A 230 1.02 -12.19 15.13
CA ASN A 230 0.18 -11.18 14.48
C ASN A 230 0.14 -11.25 12.94
N GLY A 231 -0.39 -12.36 12.41
CA GLY A 231 -0.56 -12.56 10.96
C GLY A 231 0.60 -13.28 10.27
N ILE A 232 1.73 -13.46 10.97
CA ILE A 232 2.91 -14.17 10.49
C ILE A 232 2.99 -15.54 11.17
N THR A 233 3.33 -16.57 10.40
CA THR A 233 3.58 -17.94 10.86
C THR A 233 5.03 -18.32 10.59
N LEU A 234 5.69 -18.97 11.56
CA LEU A 234 7.01 -19.58 11.39
C LEU A 234 6.88 -21.10 11.37
N SER A 235 7.37 -21.75 10.32
CA SER A 235 7.46 -23.21 10.20
C SER A 235 8.88 -23.62 9.82
N GLY A 236 9.61 -24.21 10.77
CA GLY A 236 11.05 -24.43 10.62
C GLY A 236 11.78 -23.10 10.37
N ASN A 237 12.37 -22.96 9.20
CA ASN A 237 13.09 -21.75 8.77
C ASN A 237 12.26 -20.82 7.86
N ASN A 238 10.97 -21.11 7.65
CA ASN A 238 10.12 -20.39 6.70
C ASN A 238 9.19 -19.40 7.41
N VAL A 239 9.26 -18.12 7.04
CA VAL A 239 8.41 -17.03 7.58
C VAL A 239 7.37 -16.66 6.54
N GLN A 240 6.08 -16.85 6.86
CA GLN A 240 4.99 -16.65 5.91
C GLN A 240 3.85 -15.82 6.51
N LEU A 241 3.11 -15.12 5.65
CA LEU A 241 1.81 -14.56 6.00
C LEU A 241 0.75 -15.69 6.02
N GLY A 242 -0.28 -15.54 6.87
CA GLY A 242 -1.41 -16.48 6.94
C GLY A 242 -1.74 -16.97 8.35
N GLY A 243 -1.04 -16.50 9.37
CA GLY A 243 -1.44 -16.69 10.77
C GLY A 243 -2.63 -15.82 11.15
N ALA A 244 -3.22 -16.07 12.32
CA ALA A 244 -4.22 -15.17 12.89
C ALA A 244 -3.57 -13.86 13.34
N LEU A 245 -4.26 -12.73 13.14
CA LEU A 245 -3.94 -11.48 13.82
C LEU A 245 -4.34 -11.60 15.29
N VAL A 246 -3.47 -11.14 16.20
CA VAL A 246 -3.74 -11.12 17.65
C VAL A 246 -3.95 -9.71 18.18
N GLN A 247 -3.68 -8.71 17.34
CA GLN A 247 -3.88 -7.29 17.57
C GLN A 247 -4.02 -6.58 16.22
N ASN A 248 -4.35 -5.30 16.23
CA ASN A 248 -4.41 -4.51 15.00
C ASN A 248 -3.01 -4.38 14.37
N THR A 249 -2.94 -4.49 13.04
CA THR A 249 -1.71 -4.26 12.28
C THR A 249 -1.84 -2.98 11.47
N ASP A 250 -0.93 -2.04 11.69
CA ASP A 250 -0.73 -0.89 10.81
C ASP A 250 0.49 -1.17 9.91
N ILE A 251 0.34 -0.97 8.60
CA ILE A 251 1.42 -1.12 7.62
C ILE A 251 1.80 0.28 7.13
N ALA A 252 2.73 0.93 7.83
CA ALA A 252 3.23 2.23 7.43
C ALA A 252 4.01 2.13 6.11
N THR A 253 3.48 2.73 5.04
CA THR A 253 4.04 2.57 3.69
C THR A 253 5.12 3.61 3.33
N ALA A 254 5.32 4.65 4.15
CA ALA A 254 6.35 5.68 3.95
C ALA A 254 6.44 6.27 2.52
N GLY A 255 5.29 6.38 1.82
CA GLY A 255 5.22 6.89 0.44
C GLY A 255 5.37 5.83 -0.66
N PHE A 256 5.53 4.56 -0.31
CA PHE A 256 5.56 3.43 -1.23
C PHE A 256 4.18 2.80 -1.42
N ASN A 257 4.00 2.11 -2.55
CA ASN A 257 2.76 1.39 -2.86
C ASN A 257 2.79 -0.02 -2.23
N THR A 258 1.68 -0.43 -1.62
CA THR A 258 1.41 -1.84 -1.30
C THR A 258 0.69 -2.50 -2.48
N THR A 259 1.40 -3.35 -3.22
CA THR A 259 0.85 -4.02 -4.41
C THR A 259 0.64 -5.50 -4.14
N PHE A 260 -0.59 -5.99 -4.32
CA PHE A 260 -0.88 -7.42 -4.40
C PHE A 260 -0.86 -7.85 -5.88
N SER A 261 0.26 -8.41 -6.34
CA SER A 261 0.44 -8.84 -7.73
C SER A 261 0.11 -10.33 -7.92
N GLY A 262 -0.14 -10.72 -9.17
CA GLY A 262 -0.47 -12.10 -9.56
C GLY A 262 -1.97 -12.35 -9.79
N ALA A 263 -2.32 -13.61 -10.06
CA ALA A 263 -3.69 -14.00 -10.39
C ALA A 263 -4.63 -14.10 -9.16
N GLY A 264 -4.09 -14.01 -7.95
CA GLY A 264 -4.85 -14.09 -6.69
C GLY A 264 -5.86 -12.95 -6.49
N ASN A 265 -6.67 -13.08 -5.44
CA ASN A 265 -7.75 -12.18 -5.06
C ASN A 265 -7.54 -11.65 -3.63
N LEU A 266 -8.06 -10.47 -3.31
CA LEU A 266 -8.07 -9.88 -1.96
C LEU A 266 -9.45 -10.03 -1.31
N GLY A 267 -9.52 -10.73 -0.18
CA GLY A 267 -10.73 -10.88 0.62
C GLY A 267 -10.67 -10.04 1.90
N LEU A 268 -11.74 -9.33 2.20
CA LEU A 268 -11.95 -8.62 3.46
C LEU A 268 -13.16 -9.25 4.16
N GLY A 269 -12.90 -10.07 5.19
CA GLY A 269 -13.94 -10.79 5.93
C GLY A 269 -14.50 -12.05 5.23
N VAL A 270 -13.97 -12.44 4.08
CA VAL A 270 -14.49 -13.53 3.24
C VAL A 270 -13.39 -14.25 2.46
N VAL A 271 -13.64 -15.50 2.05
CA VAL A 271 -12.82 -16.19 1.04
C VAL A 271 -13.17 -15.61 -0.33
N PRO A 272 -12.25 -14.90 -1.00
CA PRO A 272 -12.62 -14.04 -2.11
C PRO A 272 -12.90 -14.82 -3.40
N THR A 273 -14.11 -14.63 -3.94
CA THR A 273 -14.54 -15.19 -5.25
C THR A 273 -14.31 -14.20 -6.40
N LYS A 274 -13.93 -12.96 -6.09
CA LYS A 274 -13.62 -11.86 -7.01
C LYS A 274 -12.32 -11.18 -6.60
N LYS A 275 -11.73 -10.39 -7.50
CA LYS A 275 -10.43 -9.72 -7.30
C LYS A 275 -10.34 -8.90 -6.01
N LEU A 276 -11.42 -8.20 -5.68
CA LEU A 276 -11.68 -7.64 -4.36
C LEU A 276 -13.05 -8.15 -3.92
N ASP A 277 -13.10 -8.87 -2.81
CA ASP A 277 -14.33 -9.41 -2.22
C ASP A 277 -14.43 -8.95 -0.77
N VAL A 278 -15.52 -8.28 -0.42
CA VAL A 278 -15.71 -7.65 0.89
C VAL A 278 -17.05 -8.13 1.45
N ASP A 279 -17.02 -8.86 2.57
CA ASP A 279 -18.24 -9.22 3.30
C ASP A 279 -18.53 -8.15 4.36
N GLY A 280 -19.26 -7.12 3.93
CA GLY A 280 -19.60 -5.95 4.73
C GLY A 280 -19.66 -4.66 3.92
N ASP A 281 -19.85 -3.54 4.61
CA ASP A 281 -19.87 -2.22 3.99
C ASP A 281 -18.46 -1.70 3.70
N THR A 282 -18.27 -1.08 2.53
CA THR A 282 -17.03 -0.37 2.20
C THR A 282 -17.26 1.13 2.24
N TYR A 283 -16.53 1.85 3.10
CA TYR A 283 -16.57 3.31 3.18
C TYR A 283 -15.32 3.94 2.56
N LEU A 284 -15.47 4.58 1.38
CA LEU A 284 -14.42 5.35 0.74
C LEU A 284 -14.60 6.83 1.05
N ARG A 285 -13.58 7.49 1.61
CA ARG A 285 -13.59 8.93 1.87
C ARG A 285 -13.44 9.77 0.59
N GLY A 286 -12.83 9.20 -0.44
CA GLY A 286 -12.67 9.81 -1.76
C GLY A 286 -13.69 9.28 -2.78
N ARG A 287 -13.49 9.62 -4.05
CA ARG A 287 -14.30 9.08 -5.15
C ARG A 287 -13.91 7.63 -5.45
N LEU A 288 -14.90 6.78 -5.69
CA LEU A 288 -14.71 5.45 -6.28
C LEU A 288 -14.71 5.60 -7.81
N ASN A 289 -13.55 5.41 -8.44
CA ASN A 289 -13.46 5.33 -9.91
C ASN A 289 -13.59 3.87 -10.32
N LEU A 290 -14.62 3.54 -11.11
CA LEU A 290 -14.83 2.23 -11.70
C LEU A 290 -14.66 2.36 -13.21
N ALA A 291 -13.78 1.55 -13.80
CA ALA A 291 -13.58 1.44 -15.24
C ALA A 291 -13.45 -0.04 -15.60
N SER A 292 -13.97 -0.45 -16.74
CA SER A 292 -13.77 -1.80 -17.28
C SER A 292 -12.97 -1.71 -18.57
N ASP A 293 -11.83 -2.39 -18.62
CA ASP A 293 -11.02 -2.54 -19.84
C ASP A 293 -11.47 -3.76 -20.68
N TYR A 294 -12.59 -4.40 -20.32
CA TYR A 294 -13.11 -5.63 -20.94
C TYR A 294 -14.60 -5.48 -21.29
N ASP A 295 -14.95 -5.85 -22.51
CA ASP A 295 -16.23 -5.58 -23.20
C ASP A 295 -17.48 -6.33 -22.65
N ASP A 296 -17.37 -7.11 -21.56
CA ASP A 296 -18.41 -8.11 -21.24
C ASP A 296 -19.02 -7.99 -19.82
N GLY A 297 -19.02 -6.80 -19.22
CA GLY A 297 -19.70 -6.60 -17.94
C GLY A 297 -19.91 -5.15 -17.54
N ALA A 298 -21.08 -4.85 -16.99
CA ALA A 298 -21.38 -3.53 -16.42
C ALA A 298 -20.30 -3.10 -15.40
N THR A 299 -19.81 -1.87 -15.53
CA THR A 299 -18.78 -1.26 -14.67
C THR A 299 -19.18 -1.21 -13.18
N LEU A 300 -20.48 -1.27 -12.88
CA LEU A 300 -21.03 -1.37 -11.54
C LEU A 300 -22.18 -2.39 -11.54
N ILE A 301 -22.04 -3.44 -10.73
CA ILE A 301 -23.10 -4.41 -10.49
C ILE A 301 -23.47 -4.30 -9.01
N VAL A 302 -24.60 -3.66 -8.73
CA VAL A 302 -25.15 -3.59 -7.37
C VAL A 302 -26.20 -4.70 -7.26
N LYS A 303 -25.95 -5.66 -6.38
CA LYS A 303 -26.82 -6.83 -6.14
C LYS A 303 -27.10 -6.90 -4.65
N ASN A 304 -28.36 -7.08 -4.30
CA ASN A 304 -28.72 -7.27 -2.91
C ASN A 304 -28.72 -8.76 -2.54
N LYS A 305 -27.93 -9.12 -1.52
CA LYS A 305 -27.78 -10.48 -0.99
C LYS A 305 -29.05 -11.02 -0.30
N THR A 306 -29.93 -10.13 0.18
CA THR A 306 -31.16 -10.50 0.92
C THR A 306 -32.38 -9.82 0.29
N ALA A 307 -33.36 -10.57 -0.21
CA ALA A 307 -34.56 -10.01 -0.83
C ALA A 307 -35.23 -8.94 0.07
N GLY A 308 -35.35 -7.69 -0.40
CA GLY A 308 -36.06 -6.60 0.31
C GLY A 308 -35.30 -5.28 0.54
N ASN A 309 -33.97 -5.25 0.48
CA ASN A 309 -33.15 -4.01 0.50
C ASN A 309 -32.91 -3.42 -0.90
N TRP A 310 -32.54 -2.14 -0.96
CA TRP A 310 -32.35 -1.39 -2.21
C TRP A 310 -31.16 -1.96 -2.99
N ILE A 311 -31.40 -2.50 -4.19
CA ILE A 311 -30.38 -3.13 -5.05
C ILE A 311 -29.39 -2.10 -5.57
N ALA A 312 -29.86 -0.94 -6.00
CA ALA A 312 -29.10 0.32 -6.06
C ALA A 312 -30.05 1.40 -5.55
N SER A 313 -29.67 2.05 -4.47
CA SER A 313 -30.44 3.17 -3.94
C SER A 313 -30.13 4.42 -4.75
N PHE A 314 -31.07 4.82 -5.62
CA PHE A 314 -31.44 6.23 -5.71
C PHE A 314 -32.54 6.51 -4.66
N ALA A 315 -32.28 6.10 -3.42
CA ALA A 315 -33.14 6.32 -2.28
C ALA A 315 -32.85 7.66 -1.63
N SER A 316 -33.92 8.34 -1.28
CA SER A 316 -34.11 8.64 0.14
C SER A 316 -34.82 7.42 0.74
N ALA A 317 -34.40 6.95 1.91
CA ALA A 317 -34.91 5.74 2.56
C ALA A 317 -36.45 5.58 2.57
N GLY A 318 -36.94 4.33 2.39
CA GLY A 318 -38.35 3.88 2.56
C GLY A 318 -39.16 3.51 1.29
N THR A 319 -39.26 2.20 0.97
CA THR A 319 -40.28 1.44 0.16
C THR A 319 -40.82 1.98 -1.19
N GLY A 320 -40.47 1.33 -2.31
CA GLY A 320 -41.13 1.40 -3.64
C GLY A 320 -40.31 0.75 -4.79
N PRO A 321 -40.88 0.40 -5.97
CA PRO A 321 -40.12 -0.14 -7.12
C PRO A 321 -38.99 0.82 -7.53
N TYR A 322 -37.96 0.36 -8.25
CA TYR A 322 -36.83 1.21 -8.70
C TYR A 322 -37.34 2.59 -9.11
N ARG A 323 -36.99 3.64 -8.33
CA ARG A 323 -37.48 4.98 -8.63
C ARG A 323 -37.00 5.41 -10.01
N ALA A 324 -35.82 4.95 -10.45
CA ALA A 324 -35.20 5.36 -11.70
C ALA A 324 -34.24 4.32 -12.33
N VAL A 325 -34.15 4.31 -13.66
CA VAL A 325 -33.21 3.55 -14.52
C VAL A 325 -32.65 4.49 -15.59
N LEU A 326 -31.34 4.49 -15.84
CA LEU A 326 -30.69 5.21 -16.95
C LEU A 326 -30.11 4.19 -17.93
N LEU A 327 -30.56 4.23 -19.19
CA LEU A 327 -30.01 3.42 -20.28
C LEU A 327 -28.80 4.11 -20.92
N ASP A 328 -27.92 3.32 -21.55
CA ASP A 328 -26.74 3.78 -22.29
C ASP A 328 -27.07 4.70 -23.47
N ASN A 329 -28.26 4.53 -24.06
CA ASN A 329 -28.82 5.41 -25.07
C ASN A 329 -29.36 6.76 -24.51
N GLY A 330 -29.20 6.98 -23.20
CA GLY A 330 -29.57 8.21 -22.49
C GLY A 330 -31.04 8.31 -22.08
N ASN A 331 -31.82 7.23 -22.13
CA ASN A 331 -33.21 7.24 -21.67
C ASN A 331 -33.32 6.99 -20.16
N PHE A 332 -34.19 7.73 -19.49
CA PHE A 332 -34.39 7.66 -18.04
C PHE A 332 -35.80 7.15 -17.71
N GLY A 333 -35.91 5.95 -17.14
CA GLY A 333 -37.18 5.35 -16.75
C GLY A 333 -37.45 5.49 -15.26
N LEU A 334 -38.60 6.04 -14.85
CA LEU A 334 -39.04 6.10 -13.46
C LEU A 334 -40.14 5.06 -13.21
N GLY A 335 -39.92 4.11 -12.30
CA GLY A 335 -40.85 2.98 -12.11
C GLY A 335 -40.97 2.05 -13.33
N THR A 336 -40.17 2.28 -14.37
CA THR A 336 -40.02 1.45 -15.57
C THR A 336 -38.55 1.15 -15.83
N THR A 337 -38.24 -0.05 -16.30
CA THR A 337 -36.88 -0.49 -16.63
C THR A 337 -36.59 -0.47 -18.14
N SER A 338 -37.59 -0.14 -18.96
CA SER A 338 -37.47 -0.14 -20.41
C SER A 338 -38.05 1.16 -20.97
N PRO A 339 -37.44 2.32 -20.64
CA PRO A 339 -37.95 3.61 -21.07
C PRO A 339 -37.98 3.69 -22.60
N SER A 340 -39.18 3.72 -23.19
CA SER A 340 -39.36 3.86 -24.64
C SER A 340 -39.19 5.31 -25.10
N GLU A 341 -39.19 6.25 -24.15
CA GLU A 341 -38.96 7.67 -24.35
C GLU A 341 -37.80 8.17 -23.48
N LYS A 342 -37.33 9.39 -23.75
CA LYS A 342 -36.22 10.00 -23.00
C LYS A 342 -36.48 10.09 -21.49
N LEU A 343 -37.74 10.33 -21.12
CA LEU A 343 -38.26 10.19 -19.77
C LEU A 343 -39.53 9.35 -19.85
N ASP A 344 -39.52 8.17 -19.23
CA ASP A 344 -40.67 7.25 -19.22
C ASP A 344 -41.06 6.96 -17.78
N VAL A 345 -42.34 7.03 -17.45
CA VAL A 345 -42.86 6.84 -16.09
C VAL A 345 -43.99 5.82 -16.14
N SER A 346 -43.72 4.57 -15.73
CA SER A 346 -44.68 3.46 -15.90
C SER A 346 -45.89 3.51 -14.95
N GLY A 347 -45.91 4.39 -13.96
CA GLY A 347 -47.03 4.53 -13.05
C GLY A 347 -46.93 5.74 -12.12
N GLY A 348 -48.09 6.17 -11.60
CA GLY A 348 -48.22 7.36 -10.78
C GLY A 348 -48.43 8.65 -11.60
N ASN A 349 -48.56 9.77 -10.91
CA ASN A 349 -48.78 11.06 -11.55
C ASN A 349 -47.43 11.77 -11.76
N VAL A 350 -47.17 12.22 -12.98
CA VAL A 350 -46.12 13.21 -13.24
C VAL A 350 -46.69 14.60 -12.98
N ARG A 351 -46.21 15.29 -11.94
CA ARG A 351 -46.59 16.68 -11.69
C ARG A 351 -45.56 17.61 -12.35
N VAL A 352 -46.00 18.33 -13.37
CA VAL A 352 -45.30 19.51 -13.90
C VAL A 352 -45.98 20.74 -13.31
N ARG A 353 -45.30 21.50 -12.46
CA ARG A 353 -45.94 22.57 -11.66
C ARG A 353 -46.30 23.80 -12.46
N ASP A 354 -45.48 24.12 -13.46
CA ASP A 354 -45.64 25.28 -14.32
C ASP A 354 -45.77 24.82 -15.77
N ILE A 355 -46.95 24.30 -16.11
CA ILE A 355 -47.31 24.16 -17.52
C ILE A 355 -47.87 25.49 -17.97
N ASN A 356 -47.11 26.21 -18.80
CA ASN A 356 -47.62 27.34 -19.57
C ASN A 356 -48.21 28.49 -18.72
N SER A 357 -47.50 28.92 -17.66
CA SER A 357 -47.82 30.13 -16.88
C SER A 357 -47.53 31.42 -17.66
N LEU A 358 -48.12 31.54 -18.84
CA LEU A 358 -48.03 32.70 -19.69
C LEU A 358 -49.44 33.27 -19.83
N SER A 359 -49.69 34.41 -19.18
CA SER A 359 -50.91 35.20 -19.37
C SER A 359 -50.74 36.08 -20.62
N GLY A 360 -51.39 35.69 -21.72
CA GLY A 360 -51.44 36.49 -22.93
C GLY A 360 -52.27 35.83 -24.03
N GLU A 361 -53.14 36.61 -24.68
CA GLU A 361 -54.10 36.24 -25.73
C GLU A 361 -53.46 35.77 -27.06
N ASN A 362 -52.21 35.30 -27.06
CA ASN A 362 -51.50 34.91 -28.29
C ASN A 362 -50.47 33.79 -28.06
N LEU A 363 -50.89 32.74 -27.37
CA LEU A 363 -50.13 31.49 -27.35
C LEU A 363 -50.87 30.48 -28.20
N THR A 364 -50.14 29.82 -29.09
CA THR A 364 -50.61 28.55 -29.67
C THR A 364 -50.65 27.55 -28.51
N VAL A 365 -51.75 27.53 -27.78
CA VAL A 365 -51.99 26.55 -26.72
C VAL A 365 -52.06 25.21 -27.42
N LYS A 366 -50.95 24.49 -27.37
CA LYS A 366 -50.87 23.13 -27.88
C LYS A 366 -51.55 22.25 -26.84
N LYS A 367 -52.64 21.60 -27.24
CA LYS A 367 -53.28 20.59 -26.42
C LYS A 367 -52.30 19.43 -26.31
N VAL A 368 -51.79 19.16 -25.11
CA VAL A 368 -51.00 17.96 -24.86
C VAL A 368 -51.98 16.80 -24.75
N VAL A 369 -51.85 15.83 -25.65
CA VAL A 369 -52.60 14.59 -25.60
C VAL A 369 -51.62 13.46 -25.36
N ALA A 370 -52.03 12.48 -24.56
CA ALA A 370 -51.36 11.19 -24.54
C ALA A 370 -51.95 10.34 -25.67
N ASP A 371 -51.11 9.62 -26.41
CA ASP A 371 -51.61 8.52 -27.22
C ASP A 371 -52.05 7.34 -26.33
N SER A 372 -52.57 6.27 -26.93
CA SER A 372 -53.04 5.09 -26.20
C SER A 372 -51.96 4.41 -25.34
N ASN A 373 -50.68 4.75 -25.56
CA ASN A 373 -49.54 4.21 -24.84
C ASN A 373 -48.99 5.20 -23.80
N GLY A 374 -49.68 6.33 -23.56
CA GLY A 374 -49.27 7.31 -22.55
C GLY A 374 -48.22 8.31 -23.01
N VAL A 375 -47.77 8.27 -24.28
CA VAL A 375 -46.74 9.18 -24.79
C VAL A 375 -47.34 10.55 -25.07
N LEU A 376 -46.77 11.58 -24.44
CA LEU A 376 -47.25 12.95 -24.59
C LEU A 376 -46.86 13.55 -25.94
N ARG A 377 -47.86 14.01 -26.69
CA ARG A 377 -47.73 14.68 -27.99
C ARG A 377 -48.50 15.99 -27.98
N THR A 378 -48.21 16.89 -28.93
CA THR A 378 -48.95 18.15 -29.06
C THR A 378 -49.89 18.13 -30.27
N LEU A 379 -51.13 18.58 -30.05
CA LEU A 379 -52.10 18.88 -31.10
C LEU A 379 -52.38 20.39 -31.16
N PRO A 380 -52.62 20.98 -32.35
CA PRO A 380 -53.20 22.32 -32.45
C PRO A 380 -54.63 22.31 -31.88
N SER A 381 -54.96 23.27 -31.02
CA SER A 381 -56.33 23.46 -30.49
C SER A 381 -57.26 23.99 -31.58
N GLN A 382 -58.46 23.40 -31.73
CA GLN A 382 -59.49 23.79 -32.71
C GLN A 382 -60.84 23.90 -31.98
N GLU A 383 -61.04 24.95 -31.19
CA GLU A 383 -62.39 25.35 -30.76
C GLU A 383 -62.98 26.25 -31.87
N PRO A 384 -64.24 26.06 -32.31
CA PRO A 384 -64.86 26.96 -33.27
C PRO A 384 -65.16 28.31 -32.65
N GLU A 385 -64.46 29.33 -33.14
CA GLU A 385 -64.79 30.72 -32.97
C GLU A 385 -65.77 31.13 -34.09
N LEU A 386 -66.92 31.70 -33.75
CA LEU A 386 -67.61 32.56 -34.71
C LEU A 386 -66.81 33.86 -34.75
N VAL A 387 -66.47 34.40 -35.92
CA VAL A 387 -65.72 35.69 -36.05
C VAL A 387 -66.56 36.69 -36.85
N GLY A 388 -67.02 37.81 -36.25
CA GLY A 388 -67.88 38.83 -36.88
C GLY A 388 -68.91 39.46 -35.94
N ASN A 389 -69.94 40.12 -36.49
CA ASN A 389 -71.04 40.70 -35.70
C ASN A 389 -72.13 39.64 -35.49
N TYR A 390 -72.44 39.26 -34.24
CA TYR A 390 -73.31 38.09 -33.94
C TYR A 390 -74.77 38.43 -33.63
N GLY A 391 -75.19 39.63 -33.97
CA GLY A 391 -76.57 40.07 -33.83
C GLY A 391 -76.70 41.56 -33.58
N VAL A 392 -77.93 42.05 -33.63
CA VAL A 392 -78.34 43.40 -33.24
C VAL A 392 -79.57 43.24 -32.38
N ASP A 393 -79.50 43.82 -31.21
CA ASP A 393 -80.65 44.16 -30.39
C ASP A 393 -81.13 45.55 -30.81
N ASN A 394 -82.45 45.75 -30.90
CA ASN A 394 -83.09 46.96 -31.39
C ASN A 394 -82.91 47.18 -32.90
N ILE A 395 -83.43 46.23 -33.68
CA ILE A 395 -83.52 46.36 -35.14
C ILE A 395 -84.17 47.72 -35.48
N ALA A 396 -83.52 48.51 -36.36
CA ALA A 396 -83.89 49.91 -36.63
C ALA A 396 -85.31 50.11 -37.20
N GLY A 397 -85.96 49.01 -37.57
CA GLY A 397 -87.30 48.99 -38.16
C GLY A 397 -87.32 49.37 -39.65
N GLY A 398 -88.43 49.09 -40.31
CA GLY A 398 -88.63 49.31 -41.73
C GLY A 398 -90.10 49.22 -42.11
N ILE A 399 -90.49 49.99 -43.12
CA ILE A 399 -91.87 50.04 -43.60
C ILE A 399 -91.94 49.33 -44.94
N ALA A 400 -92.89 48.40 -45.10
CA ALA A 400 -93.22 47.82 -46.39
C ALA A 400 -94.70 48.06 -46.71
N THR A 401 -94.98 48.51 -47.92
CA THR A 401 -96.34 48.78 -48.41
C THR A 401 -96.59 47.96 -49.65
N ALA A 402 -97.44 46.94 -49.54
CA ALA A 402 -97.96 46.23 -50.70
C ALA A 402 -99.13 47.03 -51.31
N THR A 403 -99.22 46.98 -52.63
CA THR A 403 -100.29 47.61 -53.42
C THR A 403 -100.81 46.61 -54.42
N GLU A 404 -101.97 46.85 -55.03
CA GLU A 404 -102.48 45.98 -56.10
C GLU A 404 -101.52 45.87 -57.31
N SER A 405 -100.72 46.91 -57.59
CA SER A 405 -99.70 46.91 -58.65
C SER A 405 -98.35 46.30 -58.24
N SER A 406 -98.12 46.16 -56.93
CA SER A 406 -96.95 45.48 -56.34
C SER A 406 -97.45 44.66 -55.16
N PRO A 407 -98.05 43.49 -55.45
CA PRO A 407 -98.81 42.71 -54.50
C PRO A 407 -97.93 42.13 -53.40
N THR A 408 -96.62 42.06 -53.63
CA THR A 408 -95.61 41.65 -52.65
C THR A 408 -94.55 42.73 -52.56
N THR A 409 -94.27 43.21 -51.36
CA THR A 409 -93.21 44.20 -51.09
C THR A 409 -92.41 43.76 -49.87
N THR A 410 -91.12 44.03 -49.90
CA THR A 410 -90.17 43.66 -48.84
C THR A 410 -89.39 44.85 -48.33
N VAL A 411 -88.97 44.78 -47.06
CA VAL A 411 -88.04 45.73 -46.44
C VAL A 411 -86.97 44.95 -45.69
N THR A 412 -85.70 45.29 -45.91
CA THR A 412 -84.60 44.67 -45.17
C THR A 412 -84.53 45.28 -43.78
N LEU A 413 -84.53 44.42 -42.76
CA LEU A 413 -84.55 44.83 -41.37
C LEU A 413 -83.15 44.74 -40.73
N GLY A 414 -82.36 43.74 -41.13
CA GLY A 414 -80.97 43.60 -40.68
C GLY A 414 -80.17 42.64 -41.55
N SER A 415 -78.85 42.79 -41.56
CA SER A 415 -77.92 41.90 -42.28
C SER A 415 -76.68 41.64 -41.43
N TYR A 416 -76.24 40.38 -41.33
CA TYR A 416 -75.01 40.02 -40.62
C TYR A 416 -74.08 39.20 -41.48
N THR A 417 -72.80 39.53 -41.38
CA THR A 417 -71.71 38.69 -41.86
C THR A 417 -71.01 38.07 -40.67
N PHE A 418 -70.90 36.75 -40.65
CA PHE A 418 -70.18 36.01 -39.63
C PHE A 418 -69.33 34.90 -40.27
N THR A 419 -68.21 34.59 -39.64
CA THR A 419 -67.30 33.53 -40.06
C THR A 419 -67.46 32.34 -39.12
N VAL A 420 -67.58 31.15 -39.68
CA VAL A 420 -67.52 29.88 -38.95
C VAL A 420 -66.10 29.32 -39.13
N THR A 421 -65.37 29.04 -38.05
CA THR A 421 -63.96 28.58 -38.14
C THR A 421 -63.79 27.06 -38.12
N ALA A 422 -64.73 26.32 -37.51
CA ALA A 422 -64.82 24.85 -37.58
C ALA A 422 -66.30 24.44 -37.81
N ARG A 423 -66.54 23.23 -38.34
CA ARG A 423 -67.90 22.75 -38.63
C ARG A 423 -68.76 22.84 -37.36
N SER A 424 -69.86 23.60 -37.42
CA SER A 424 -70.61 23.99 -36.22
C SER A 424 -72.12 23.95 -36.45
N LEU A 425 -72.89 23.67 -35.40
CA LEU A 425 -74.33 23.90 -35.37
C LEU A 425 -74.57 25.39 -35.13
N VAL A 426 -75.09 26.09 -36.13
CA VAL A 426 -75.39 27.52 -36.09
C VAL A 426 -76.89 27.73 -35.89
N ASN A 427 -77.24 28.50 -34.85
CA ASN A 427 -78.59 28.86 -34.47
C ASN A 427 -78.83 30.33 -34.79
N ILE A 428 -79.78 30.60 -35.67
CA ILE A 428 -80.21 31.94 -36.06
C ILE A 428 -81.57 32.17 -35.43
N VAL A 429 -81.69 33.18 -34.58
CA VAL A 429 -82.91 33.47 -33.82
C VAL A 429 -83.31 34.91 -34.09
N TYR A 430 -84.59 35.14 -34.36
CA TYR A 430 -85.13 36.50 -34.47
C TYR A 430 -86.49 36.64 -33.82
N ASN A 431 -86.69 37.81 -33.20
CA ASN A 431 -87.91 38.28 -32.58
C ASN A 431 -88.17 39.68 -33.13
N LEU A 432 -89.37 39.91 -33.67
CA LEU A 432 -89.69 41.17 -34.31
C LEU A 432 -91.14 41.58 -34.05
N TYR A 433 -91.33 42.82 -33.63
CA TYR A 433 -92.62 43.46 -33.54
C TYR A 433 -93.06 44.03 -34.89
N TYR A 434 -94.35 44.04 -35.16
CA TYR A 434 -94.91 44.76 -36.29
C TYR A 434 -96.25 45.41 -35.94
N SER A 435 -96.60 46.46 -36.67
CA SER A 435 -97.83 47.22 -36.48
C SER A 435 -98.36 47.75 -37.81
N PHE A 436 -99.62 48.16 -37.82
CA PHE A 436 -100.27 48.76 -38.99
C PHE A 436 -100.39 50.27 -38.78
N PRO A 437 -99.75 51.11 -39.61
CA PRO A 437 -99.74 52.57 -39.41
C PRO A 437 -101.08 53.25 -39.71
N ASN A 438 -101.90 52.67 -40.58
CA ASN A 438 -103.18 53.22 -41.02
C ASN A 438 -104.31 52.22 -40.77
N LEU A 439 -105.56 52.71 -40.71
CA LEU A 439 -106.73 51.83 -40.76
C LEU A 439 -106.60 50.96 -42.02
N VAL A 440 -106.62 49.64 -41.83
CA VAL A 440 -106.64 48.71 -42.95
C VAL A 440 -108.00 48.87 -43.63
N ASN A 441 -108.06 49.62 -44.73
CA ASN A 441 -109.30 49.84 -45.46
C ASN A 441 -109.66 48.56 -46.24
N GLU A 442 -110.81 47.98 -45.92
CA GLU A 442 -111.25 46.64 -46.33
C GLU A 442 -112.46 46.76 -47.26
N SER A 443 -112.27 47.28 -48.48
CA SER A 443 -113.34 47.26 -49.48
C SER A 443 -113.27 46.06 -50.44
N ASN A 444 -112.22 45.23 -50.37
CA ASN A 444 -111.93 44.20 -51.38
C ASN A 444 -111.87 42.74 -50.88
N GLY A 445 -111.99 42.47 -49.57
CA GLY A 445 -112.05 41.10 -49.01
C GLY A 445 -110.83 40.20 -49.30
N LYS A 446 -109.67 40.78 -49.62
CA LYS A 446 -108.46 40.04 -50.02
C LYS A 446 -107.66 39.54 -48.82
N ILE A 447 -107.03 38.37 -48.98
CA ILE A 447 -106.11 37.84 -47.97
C ILE A 447 -104.83 38.67 -48.01
N LYS A 448 -104.49 39.26 -46.87
CA LYS A 448 -103.24 39.96 -46.64
C LYS A 448 -102.33 39.06 -45.82
N ARG A 449 -101.02 39.17 -45.99
CA ARG A 449 -100.05 38.39 -45.23
C ARG A 449 -98.90 39.28 -44.79
N VAL A 450 -98.57 39.17 -43.51
CA VAL A 450 -97.34 39.71 -42.93
C VAL A 450 -96.44 38.52 -42.65
N SER A 451 -95.23 38.54 -43.18
CA SER A 451 -94.22 37.54 -42.86
C SER A 451 -92.85 38.18 -42.65
N THR A 452 -92.01 37.49 -41.89
CA THR A 452 -90.58 37.75 -41.80
C THR A 452 -89.87 36.60 -42.47
N ILE A 453 -88.87 36.95 -43.27
CA ILE A 453 -88.09 36.01 -44.06
C ILE A 453 -86.63 36.19 -43.70
N CYS A 454 -85.95 35.09 -43.43
CA CYS A 454 -84.49 35.05 -43.32
C CYS A 454 -83.90 34.28 -44.50
N SER A 455 -82.91 34.90 -45.14
CA SER A 455 -82.23 34.37 -46.33
C SER A 455 -80.72 34.56 -46.21
N PHE A 456 -79.94 33.66 -46.80
CA PHE A 456 -78.51 33.91 -47.00
C PHE A 456 -78.33 34.85 -48.18
N THR A 457 -77.57 35.92 -48.01
CA THR A 457 -77.17 36.81 -49.12
C THR A 457 -75.77 36.48 -49.63
N SER A 458 -74.97 35.76 -48.84
CA SER A 458 -73.67 35.22 -49.23
C SER A 458 -73.37 33.94 -48.44
N ALA A 459 -72.70 32.98 -49.07
CA ALA A 459 -72.18 31.78 -48.43
C ALA A 459 -70.82 31.41 -49.09
N PRO A 460 -69.94 30.66 -48.40
CA PRO A 460 -68.68 30.19 -48.97
C PRO A 460 -68.94 29.30 -50.19
N ALA A 461 -68.04 29.32 -51.19
CA ALA A 461 -68.15 28.47 -52.38
C ALA A 461 -68.18 26.96 -52.06
N SER A 462 -67.65 26.56 -50.89
CA SER A 462 -67.67 25.20 -50.37
C SER A 462 -68.98 24.80 -49.69
N SER A 463 -69.93 25.73 -49.55
CA SER A 463 -71.21 25.51 -48.88
C SER A 463 -72.30 25.09 -49.87
N SER A 464 -73.16 24.16 -49.46
CA SER A 464 -74.38 23.78 -50.19
C SER A 464 -75.56 24.71 -49.91
N ILE A 465 -75.36 25.77 -49.12
CA ILE A 465 -76.41 26.72 -48.75
C ILE A 465 -76.79 27.59 -49.96
N PRO A 466 -78.05 27.55 -50.42
CA PRO A 466 -78.50 28.37 -51.54
C PRO A 466 -78.61 29.85 -51.13
N VAL A 467 -77.88 30.73 -51.83
CA VAL A 467 -77.97 32.19 -51.64
C VAL A 467 -79.24 32.75 -52.28
N ASN A 468 -79.76 33.83 -51.69
CA ASN A 468 -81.03 34.49 -52.02
C ASN A 468 -82.26 33.58 -51.95
N THR A 469 -82.14 32.44 -51.27
CA THR A 469 -83.26 31.55 -50.96
C THR A 469 -83.66 31.70 -49.50
N ASN A 470 -84.95 31.71 -49.26
CA ASN A 470 -85.52 31.83 -47.92
C ASN A 470 -85.32 30.50 -47.18
N PHE A 471 -84.61 30.51 -46.05
CA PHE A 471 -84.40 29.30 -45.24
C PHE A 471 -85.28 29.28 -43.99
N ALA A 472 -85.82 30.44 -43.60
CA ALA A 472 -86.80 30.55 -42.53
C ALA A 472 -87.83 31.61 -42.91
N GLU A 473 -89.10 31.26 -42.83
CA GLU A 473 -90.21 32.21 -42.99
C GLU A 473 -91.21 31.97 -41.86
N SER A 474 -91.64 33.06 -41.23
CA SER A 474 -92.72 33.05 -40.24
C SER A 474 -93.70 34.13 -40.61
N GLY A 475 -94.99 33.80 -40.71
CA GLY A 475 -95.97 34.78 -41.14
C GLY A 475 -97.38 34.42 -40.74
N ILE A 476 -98.19 35.46 -40.57
CA ILE A 476 -99.57 35.35 -40.13
C ILE A 476 -100.47 35.92 -41.24
N PRO A 477 -101.44 35.15 -41.76
CA PRO A 477 -102.45 35.69 -42.64
C PRO A 477 -103.34 36.66 -41.85
N VAL A 478 -103.56 37.83 -42.41
CA VAL A 478 -104.46 38.85 -41.87
C VAL A 478 -105.70 38.85 -42.75
N ILE A 479 -106.81 38.33 -42.20
CA ILE A 479 -108.12 38.34 -42.83
C ILE A 479 -109.05 39.11 -41.91
N LEU A 480 -109.65 40.18 -42.44
CA LEU A 480 -110.73 40.89 -41.75
C LEU A 480 -112.05 40.60 -42.47
N PRO A 481 -113.16 40.43 -41.72
CA PRO A 481 -114.46 40.20 -42.33
C PRO A 481 -114.92 41.45 -43.11
N PRO A 482 -115.61 41.28 -44.26
CA PRO A 482 -116.09 42.41 -45.06
C PRO A 482 -117.16 43.20 -44.29
N THR A 483 -116.85 44.42 -43.89
CA THR A 483 -117.80 45.32 -43.22
C THR A 483 -118.33 46.37 -44.19
N THR A 484 -119.65 46.48 -44.33
CA THR A 484 -120.30 47.55 -45.06
C THR A 484 -120.08 48.89 -44.37
N GLY A 485 -119.01 49.60 -44.73
CA GLY A 485 -118.90 51.05 -44.59
C GLY A 485 -118.11 51.63 -43.42
N ILE A 486 -117.48 50.85 -42.54
CA ILE A 486 -116.54 51.37 -41.53
C ILE A 486 -115.40 50.36 -41.35
N GLY A 487 -114.17 50.71 -41.70
CA GLY A 487 -113.02 49.80 -41.65
C GLY A 487 -112.78 49.20 -40.27
N GLY A 488 -112.54 47.89 -40.19
CA GLY A 488 -112.18 47.21 -38.93
C GLY A 488 -110.81 47.66 -38.41
N ASN A 489 -110.73 48.03 -37.13
CA ASN A 489 -109.48 48.41 -36.48
C ASN A 489 -108.64 47.17 -36.13
N LEU A 490 -107.58 46.90 -36.89
CA LEU A 490 -106.41 46.18 -36.37
C LEU A 490 -105.39 47.22 -35.85
N GLN A 491 -105.67 47.79 -34.68
CA GLN A 491 -104.70 48.59 -33.94
C GLN A 491 -104.05 47.71 -32.87
N GLY A 492 -102.72 47.60 -32.91
CA GLY A 492 -101.96 46.82 -31.94
C GLY A 492 -100.52 46.55 -32.41
N ALA A 493 -99.65 46.23 -31.45
CA ALA A 493 -98.33 45.68 -31.71
C ALA A 493 -98.42 44.16 -31.68
N PHE A 494 -97.95 43.53 -32.76
CA PHE A 494 -97.96 42.07 -32.93
C PHE A 494 -96.51 41.58 -32.99
N ILE A 495 -96.27 40.32 -32.61
CA ILE A 495 -94.92 39.75 -32.54
C ILE A 495 -94.81 38.58 -33.51
N ILE A 496 -93.72 38.54 -34.28
CA ILE A 496 -93.29 37.40 -35.07
C ILE A 496 -91.95 36.92 -34.54
N ASN A 497 -91.93 35.66 -34.12
CA ASN A 497 -90.73 34.97 -33.66
C ASN A 497 -90.42 33.80 -34.57
N SER A 498 -89.14 33.54 -34.78
CA SER A 498 -88.69 32.30 -35.41
C SER A 498 -87.23 32.02 -35.11
N SER A 499 -86.84 30.78 -35.34
CA SER A 499 -85.46 30.34 -35.26
C SER A 499 -85.18 29.29 -36.32
N ALA A 500 -83.96 29.26 -36.83
CA ALA A 500 -83.48 28.20 -37.70
C ALA A 500 -82.09 27.74 -37.24
N SER A 501 -81.95 26.43 -37.10
CA SER A 501 -80.70 25.79 -36.72
C SER A 501 -80.18 25.01 -37.93
N MET A 502 -78.90 25.17 -38.25
CA MET A 502 -78.28 24.49 -39.38
C MET A 502 -76.80 24.22 -39.13
N VAL A 503 -76.30 23.14 -39.69
CA VAL A 503 -74.87 22.81 -39.63
C VAL A 503 -74.15 23.54 -40.74
N LEU A 504 -73.22 24.41 -40.38
CA LEU A 504 -72.40 25.16 -41.33
C LEU A 504 -70.95 24.67 -41.29
N SER A 505 -70.38 24.51 -42.49
CA SER A 505 -68.95 24.27 -42.67
C SER A 505 -68.15 25.56 -42.47
N PRO A 506 -66.82 25.48 -42.24
CA PRO A 506 -66.00 26.67 -42.09
C PRO A 506 -66.08 27.62 -43.29
N GLY A 507 -66.21 28.91 -43.01
CA GLY A 507 -66.24 29.98 -44.01
C GLY A 507 -67.10 31.18 -43.59
N VAL A 508 -67.15 32.19 -44.45
CA VAL A 508 -67.88 33.45 -44.23
C VAL A 508 -69.28 33.38 -44.82
N TYR A 509 -70.29 33.66 -44.01
CA TYR A 509 -71.70 33.67 -44.39
C TYR A 509 -72.29 35.06 -44.15
N THR A 510 -73.18 35.49 -45.03
CA THR A 510 -74.00 36.68 -44.82
C THR A 510 -75.48 36.29 -44.81
N ILE A 511 -76.20 36.67 -43.77
CA ILE A 511 -77.64 36.46 -43.63
C ILE A 511 -78.36 37.80 -43.57
N ARG A 512 -79.62 37.80 -44.00
CA ARG A 512 -80.48 38.98 -44.00
C ARG A 512 -81.88 38.62 -43.51
N LEU A 513 -82.39 39.43 -42.59
CA LEU A 513 -83.77 39.40 -42.12
C LEU A 513 -84.58 40.45 -42.87
N VAL A 514 -85.74 40.05 -43.38
CA VAL A 514 -86.59 40.86 -44.26
C VAL A 514 -88.03 40.80 -43.76
N GLY A 515 -88.68 41.97 -43.62
CA GLY A 515 -90.13 42.07 -43.47
C GLY A 515 -90.79 41.98 -44.84
N ASN A 516 -91.77 41.10 -45.00
CA ASN A 516 -92.51 40.85 -46.23
C ASN A 516 -94.00 41.09 -46.02
N VAL A 517 -94.59 41.80 -46.97
CA VAL A 517 -96.00 42.16 -46.97
C VAL A 517 -96.59 41.74 -48.29
N THR A 518 -97.69 40.99 -48.25
CA THR A 518 -98.35 40.48 -49.45
C THR A 518 -99.86 40.70 -49.43
N ILE A 519 -100.45 41.01 -50.59
CA ILE A 519 -101.90 41.02 -50.87
C ILE A 519 -102.17 39.97 -51.95
N SER A 520 -103.20 39.14 -51.80
CA SER A 520 -103.52 38.06 -52.75
C SER A 520 -103.85 38.57 -54.17
N ASN A 521 -103.17 38.03 -55.19
CA ASN A 521 -103.33 38.39 -56.61
C ASN A 521 -104.62 37.83 -57.22
N SER A 522 -105.61 38.69 -57.43
CA SER A 522 -106.63 38.53 -58.48
C SER A 522 -107.23 39.90 -58.84
N VAL A 523 -107.19 40.21 -60.13
CA VAL A 523 -107.74 41.35 -60.91
C VAL A 523 -107.79 42.73 -60.23
N ALA A 524 -107.15 43.72 -60.86
CA ALA A 524 -107.08 45.11 -60.39
C ALA A 524 -108.47 45.73 -60.16
N ASN A 525 -108.69 46.32 -58.97
CA ASN A 525 -109.85 47.17 -58.69
C ASN A 525 -109.55 48.62 -59.12
N ALA A 526 -110.42 49.20 -59.94
CA ALA A 526 -110.31 50.55 -60.51
C ALA A 526 -110.46 51.71 -59.49
N GLN A 527 -110.49 51.45 -58.18
CA GLN A 527 -110.69 52.46 -57.14
C GLN A 527 -109.41 52.91 -56.40
N GLY A 528 -108.21 52.44 -56.74
CA GLY A 528 -106.94 53.03 -56.26
C GLY A 528 -106.70 53.02 -54.73
N LEU A 529 -107.50 52.31 -53.94
CA LEU A 529 -107.51 52.37 -52.46
C LEU A 529 -107.00 51.10 -51.76
N GLY A 530 -106.35 50.18 -52.48
CA GLY A 530 -105.89 48.88 -51.96
C GLY A 530 -104.43 48.86 -51.50
N THR A 531 -104.06 49.65 -50.50
CA THR A 531 -102.71 49.61 -49.90
C THR A 531 -102.71 48.82 -48.60
N PHE A 532 -101.69 47.99 -48.39
CA PHE A 532 -101.44 47.30 -47.13
C PHE A 532 -100.04 47.63 -46.66
N THR A 533 -99.96 48.55 -45.69
CA THR A 533 -98.70 49.00 -45.10
C THR A 533 -98.48 48.32 -43.75
N VAL A 534 -97.25 47.86 -43.54
CA VAL A 534 -96.80 47.28 -42.27
C VAL A 534 -95.51 47.97 -41.84
N ASN A 535 -95.48 48.40 -40.59
CA ASN A 535 -94.26 48.83 -39.92
C ASN A 535 -93.68 47.63 -39.19
N PHE A 536 -92.50 47.20 -39.60
CA PHE A 536 -91.72 46.16 -38.95
C PHE A 536 -90.67 46.79 -38.06
N GLY A 537 -90.56 46.34 -36.81
CA GLY A 537 -89.59 46.80 -35.82
C GLY A 537 -89.62 48.30 -35.51
N GLY A 538 -88.82 48.70 -34.53
CA GLY A 538 -88.57 50.11 -34.19
C GLY A 538 -88.86 50.46 -32.73
N SER A 539 -88.22 51.52 -32.25
CA SER A 539 -88.12 51.92 -30.84
C SER A 539 -89.44 52.25 -30.11
N ASN A 540 -90.57 52.24 -30.80
CA ASN A 540 -91.85 52.64 -30.24
C ASN A 540 -92.49 51.60 -29.29
N PHE A 541 -91.95 50.37 -29.21
CA PHE A 541 -92.55 49.28 -28.42
C PHE A 541 -91.60 48.57 -27.44
N GLY A 542 -90.47 49.20 -27.09
CA GLY A 542 -89.49 48.65 -26.14
C GLY A 542 -88.50 47.68 -26.80
N ASN A 543 -87.30 47.57 -26.21
CA ASN A 543 -86.09 46.98 -26.78
C ASN A 543 -86.12 45.43 -26.98
N ALA A 544 -87.15 44.89 -27.64
CA ALA A 544 -87.38 43.45 -27.75
C ALA A 544 -87.16 42.89 -29.17
N ASP A 545 -86.96 43.74 -30.18
CA ASP A 545 -86.57 43.31 -31.52
C ASP A 545 -85.12 42.82 -31.53
N SER A 546 -84.89 41.56 -31.90
CA SER A 546 -83.55 40.97 -31.97
C SER A 546 -83.39 40.09 -33.19
N PHE A 547 -82.18 40.07 -33.74
CA PHE A 547 -81.75 39.13 -34.76
C PHE A 547 -80.33 38.69 -34.40
N ILE A 548 -80.15 37.44 -33.97
CA ILE A 548 -78.95 36.94 -33.30
C ILE A 548 -78.48 35.63 -33.94
N VAL A 549 -77.16 35.45 -34.04
CA VAL A 549 -76.50 34.23 -34.52
C VAL A 549 -75.65 33.65 -33.39
N ARG A 550 -75.80 32.35 -33.12
CA ARG A 550 -75.00 31.59 -32.15
C ARG A 550 -74.46 30.33 -32.79
N ALA A 551 -73.31 29.81 -32.34
CA ALA A 551 -72.82 28.52 -32.79
C ALA A 551 -72.33 27.63 -31.65
N THR A 552 -72.34 26.34 -31.91
CA THR A 552 -71.78 25.31 -31.04
C THR A 552 -70.99 24.32 -31.89
N ALA A 553 -69.79 23.95 -31.43
CA ALA A 553 -68.93 22.97 -32.09
C ALA A 553 -69.67 21.62 -32.27
N LEU A 554 -69.42 20.94 -33.38
CA LEU A 554 -69.89 19.57 -33.63
C LEU A 554 -68.74 18.57 -33.74
#